data_AF-A0A3A5V664-F1
#
_entry.id   AF-A0A3A5V664-F1
#
_cell.length_a   1.000
_cell.length_b   1.000
_cell.length_c   1.000
_cell.angle_alpha   90.00
_cell.angle_beta   90.00
_cell.angle_gamma   90.00
#
_symmetry.space_group_name_H-M   'P 1'
#
loop_
_entity.id
_entity.type
_entity.pdbx_description
1 polymer ?
#
loop_
_entity_poly.entity_id
_entity_poly.type
_entity_poly.pdbx_seq_one_letter_code
_entity_poly.pdbx_strand_id
1 'polypeptide(L)'
;MLQTIEGFDSYIGSSWSGIMRPRRAMSAFMMLAILMASSMGCIGLVPAREFLEDLRDPPKLNVLTDKVGVNHTFITTSDIGSTEKKATETFEVNSEVIEIRAYIQAEMALDFIFDVPDDARYVNASLIDANGDEVWFESLTETARPLIATFQQPLAEGTWSLVIDSRGYGEDTAGFYQDSFQVVINIERQCWIYPTEDQCSYD
;
A
#
# COMPACT_ATOMS: atom_id res chain seq x y z
N MET A 1 73.88 -51.74 54.42
CA MET A 1 72.45 -52.01 54.65
C MET A 1 72.05 -53.12 53.68
N LEU A 2 71.95 -54.36 54.21
CA LEU A 2 71.32 -55.62 53.73
C LEU A 2 71.29 -55.92 52.21
N GLN A 3 71.94 -56.96 51.66
CA GLN A 3 71.52 -58.40 51.60
C GLN A 3 70.09 -58.59 51.04
N THR A 4 69.71 -59.51 50.14
CA THR A 4 70.30 -60.71 49.48
C THR A 4 69.28 -61.24 48.44
N ILE A 5 69.78 -61.73 47.30
CA ILE A 5 69.57 -63.05 46.62
C ILE A 5 68.14 -63.58 46.31
N GLU A 6 68.09 -64.29 45.16
CA GLU A 6 67.15 -65.31 44.65
C GLU A 6 66.23 -64.81 43.52
N GLY A 7 66.11 -65.44 42.36
CA GLY A 7 66.55 -66.76 41.92
C GLY A 7 65.65 -67.17 40.75
N PHE A 8 66.27 -67.67 39.69
CA PHE A 8 65.82 -68.78 38.83
C PHE A 8 64.38 -68.83 38.27
N ASP A 9 64.38 -69.00 36.95
CA ASP A 9 63.64 -69.99 36.18
C ASP A 9 62.49 -69.57 35.24
N SER A 10 62.60 -70.20 34.08
CA SER A 10 61.78 -70.21 32.88
C SER A 10 60.27 -70.34 33.12
N TYR A 11 59.45 -69.86 32.17
CA TYR A 11 58.47 -70.69 31.45
C TYR A 11 57.76 -69.84 30.38
N ILE A 12 57.85 -70.33 29.15
CA ILE A 12 57.15 -69.85 27.96
C ILE A 12 55.64 -70.12 28.15
N GLY A 13 54.82 -69.08 28.06
CA GLY A 13 53.36 -69.17 28.13
C GLY A 13 52.71 -68.19 27.17
N SER A 14 52.48 -68.67 25.94
CA SER A 14 51.70 -68.00 24.89
C SER A 14 50.32 -67.56 25.37
N SER A 15 49.90 -66.34 25.03
CA SER A 15 48.47 -66.04 24.88
C SER A 15 48.28 -64.99 23.78
N TRP A 16 47.57 -65.43 22.75
CA TRP A 16 47.12 -64.65 21.62
C TRP A 16 46.06 -63.64 22.09
N SER A 17 46.15 -62.40 21.61
CA SER A 17 44.97 -61.53 21.52
C SER A 17 45.05 -60.76 20.21
N GLY A 18 44.20 -61.21 19.29
CA GLY A 18 44.16 -60.76 17.91
C GLY A 18 43.84 -59.27 17.81
N ILE A 19 44.63 -58.59 17.00
CA ILE A 19 44.31 -57.31 16.40
C ILE A 19 42.97 -57.46 15.65
N MET A 20 41.93 -56.85 16.20
CA MET A 20 40.62 -56.78 15.57
C MET A 20 40.69 -55.83 14.37
N ARG A 21 40.32 -56.36 13.21
CA ARG A 21 40.38 -55.76 11.87
C ARG A 21 39.54 -54.44 11.81
N PRO A 22 40.14 -53.25 11.63
CA PRO A 22 39.41 -51.97 11.70
C PRO A 22 38.48 -51.67 10.51
N ARG A 23 38.47 -52.50 9.45
CA ARG A 23 37.69 -52.20 8.22
C ARG A 23 36.17 -52.31 8.37
N ARG A 24 35.65 -53.19 9.24
CA ARG A 24 34.19 -53.38 9.39
C ARG A 24 33.54 -52.33 10.29
N ALA A 25 34.24 -51.91 11.35
CA ALA A 25 33.76 -50.85 12.24
C ALA A 25 33.70 -49.49 11.52
N MET A 26 34.73 -49.15 10.74
CA MET A 26 34.75 -47.87 10.00
C MET A 26 33.67 -47.79 8.92
N SER A 27 33.36 -48.92 8.26
CA SER A 27 32.26 -49.01 7.29
C SER A 27 30.88 -48.85 7.92
N ALA A 28 30.67 -49.39 9.12
CA ALA A 28 29.42 -49.24 9.86
C ALA A 28 29.20 -47.79 10.31
N PHE A 29 30.25 -47.11 10.77
CA PHE A 29 30.20 -45.69 11.12
C PHE A 29 29.88 -44.80 9.91
N MET A 30 30.47 -45.07 8.74
CA MET A 30 30.16 -44.33 7.51
C MET A 30 28.70 -44.53 7.05
N MET A 31 28.19 -45.77 7.07
CA MET A 31 26.79 -46.05 6.75
C MET A 31 25.82 -45.37 7.72
N LEU A 32 26.13 -45.40 9.02
CA LEU A 32 25.33 -44.73 10.05
C LEU A 32 25.34 -43.21 9.88
N ALA A 33 26.49 -42.63 9.53
CA ALA A 33 26.62 -41.20 9.25
C ALA A 33 25.80 -40.78 8.01
N ILE A 34 25.81 -41.59 6.95
CA ILE A 34 25.01 -41.35 5.74
C ILE A 34 23.50 -41.47 6.05
N LEU A 35 23.09 -42.47 6.84
CA LEU A 35 21.70 -42.65 7.27
C LEU A 35 21.21 -41.49 8.14
N MET A 36 22.00 -41.05 9.11
CA MET A 36 21.67 -39.89 9.95
C MET A 36 21.60 -38.60 9.10
N ALA A 37 22.55 -38.39 8.19
CA ALA A 37 22.52 -37.26 7.27
C ALA A 37 21.30 -37.26 6.35
N SER A 38 20.86 -38.44 5.88
CA SER A 38 19.67 -38.57 5.02
C SER A 38 18.35 -38.25 5.75
N SER A 39 18.29 -38.43 7.07
CA SER A 39 17.09 -38.11 7.88
C SER A 39 16.90 -36.62 8.17
N MET A 40 17.95 -35.80 8.03
CA MET A 40 17.89 -34.35 8.25
C MET A 40 17.35 -33.56 7.04
N GLY A 41 17.21 -34.21 5.88
CA GLY A 41 16.91 -33.56 4.61
C GLY A 41 15.56 -32.84 4.54
N CYS A 42 14.54 -33.31 5.26
CA CYS A 42 13.19 -32.72 5.20
C CYS A 42 12.82 -31.93 6.46
N ILE A 43 13.30 -32.35 7.64
CA ILE A 43 13.02 -31.68 8.91
C ILE A 43 13.92 -30.45 9.13
N GLY A 44 15.11 -30.42 8.50
CA GLY A 44 16.01 -29.27 8.58
C GLY A 44 15.58 -28.06 7.74
N LEU A 45 14.66 -28.23 6.78
CA LEU A 45 14.25 -27.16 5.87
C LEU A 45 13.32 -26.15 6.54
N VAL A 46 12.46 -26.58 7.47
CA VAL A 46 11.57 -25.70 8.23
C VAL A 46 12.36 -24.72 9.10
N PRO A 47 13.26 -25.16 10.01
CA PRO A 47 14.06 -24.23 10.81
C PRO A 47 15.01 -23.38 9.96
N ALA A 48 15.49 -23.89 8.81
CA ALA A 48 16.27 -23.09 7.87
C ALA A 48 15.43 -21.98 7.21
N ARG A 49 14.15 -22.24 6.92
CA ARG A 49 13.22 -21.23 6.40
C ARG A 49 12.91 -20.17 7.44
N GLU A 50 12.55 -20.56 8.66
CA GLU A 50 12.25 -19.61 9.74
C GLU A 50 13.46 -18.71 10.04
N PHE A 51 14.67 -19.26 10.02
CA PHE A 51 15.90 -18.46 10.18
C PHE A 51 16.12 -17.45 9.05
N LEU A 52 15.74 -17.79 7.82
CA LEU A 52 15.82 -16.84 6.70
C LEU A 52 14.71 -15.79 6.73
N GLU A 53 13.52 -16.12 7.23
CA GLU A 53 12.43 -15.15 7.44
C GLU A 53 12.77 -14.16 8.56
N ASP A 54 13.45 -14.59 9.63
CA ASP A 54 13.91 -13.70 10.72
C ASP A 54 15.02 -12.73 10.27
N LEU A 55 15.78 -13.10 9.23
CA LEU A 55 16.74 -12.21 8.57
C LEU A 55 16.09 -11.26 7.57
N ARG A 56 14.79 -11.41 7.28
CA ARG A 56 14.06 -10.52 6.37
C ARG A 56 13.76 -9.20 7.07
N ASP A 57 13.90 -8.10 6.33
CA ASP A 57 13.47 -6.80 6.84
C ASP A 57 11.96 -6.82 7.18
N PRO A 58 11.52 -6.09 8.22
CA PRO A 58 10.11 -5.97 8.52
C PRO A 58 9.37 -5.23 7.41
N PRO A 59 8.06 -5.48 7.23
CA PRO A 59 7.23 -4.71 6.31
C PRO A 59 7.19 -3.24 6.73
N LYS A 60 7.12 -2.35 5.75
CA LYS A 60 7.07 -0.90 5.97
C LYS A 60 5.67 -0.39 5.69
N LEU A 61 5.16 0.45 6.57
CA LEU A 61 3.94 1.23 6.32
C LEU A 61 4.26 2.32 5.31
N ASN A 62 3.44 2.40 4.27
CA ASN A 62 3.45 3.50 3.32
C ASN A 62 2.05 4.11 3.21
N VAL A 63 1.99 5.37 2.80
CA VAL A 63 0.73 6.08 2.56
C VAL A 63 0.63 6.36 1.06
N LEU A 64 -0.44 5.87 0.45
CA LEU A 64 -0.76 6.14 -0.94
C LEU A 64 -1.88 7.17 -1.01
N THR A 65 -1.81 8.05 -2.01
CA THR A 65 -2.85 9.05 -2.27
C THR A 65 -3.50 8.77 -3.61
N ASP A 66 -4.75 8.31 -3.56
CA ASP A 66 -5.59 8.17 -4.74
C ASP A 66 -6.31 9.51 -5.00
N LYS A 67 -6.59 9.79 -6.28
CA LYS A 67 -7.26 11.03 -6.70
C LYS A 67 -8.46 10.72 -7.57
N VAL A 68 -9.60 11.25 -7.18
CA VAL A 68 -10.84 11.20 -7.96
C VAL A 68 -11.35 12.61 -8.11
N GLY A 69 -11.77 13.01 -9.31
CA GLY A 69 -12.17 14.38 -9.54
C GLY A 69 -12.55 14.67 -10.97
N VAL A 70 -13.12 15.84 -11.15
CA VAL A 70 -13.61 16.32 -12.44
C VAL A 70 -12.98 17.68 -12.71
N ASN A 71 -12.40 17.82 -13.88
CA ASN A 71 -11.99 19.09 -14.44
C ASN A 71 -12.86 19.40 -15.66
N HIS A 72 -13.25 20.66 -15.79
CA HIS A 72 -14.04 21.08 -16.94
C HIS A 72 -13.76 22.53 -17.30
N THR A 73 -13.74 22.78 -18.60
CA THR A 73 -13.70 24.11 -19.20
C THR A 73 -14.95 24.24 -20.05
N PHE A 74 -15.73 25.29 -19.80
CA PHE A 74 -16.98 25.50 -20.52
C PHE A 74 -16.69 26.03 -21.93
N ILE A 75 -17.44 25.50 -22.90
CA ILE A 75 -17.39 25.94 -24.30
C ILE A 75 -18.83 26.06 -24.77
N THR A 76 -19.21 27.26 -25.21
CA THR A 76 -20.55 27.58 -25.67
C THR A 76 -20.51 27.76 -27.18
N THR A 77 -21.28 26.95 -27.90
CA THR A 77 -21.33 26.96 -29.37
C THR A 77 -22.34 27.96 -29.93
N SER A 78 -23.13 28.60 -29.07
CA SER A 78 -24.10 29.65 -29.40
C SER A 78 -23.80 30.90 -28.59
N ASP A 79 -23.64 32.05 -29.27
CA ASP A 79 -23.07 33.31 -28.76
C ASP A 79 -23.72 33.94 -27.50
N ILE A 80 -24.79 33.37 -26.94
CA ILE A 80 -25.58 34.00 -25.84
C ILE A 80 -26.11 32.97 -24.82
N GLY A 81 -25.41 31.87 -24.58
CA GLY A 81 -25.88 30.82 -23.66
C GLY A 81 -24.88 30.44 -22.57
N SER A 82 -25.38 29.98 -21.42
CA SER A 82 -24.59 29.23 -20.43
C SER A 82 -24.71 27.73 -20.72
N THR A 83 -23.63 26.97 -20.52
CA THR A 83 -23.66 25.51 -20.67
C THR A 83 -23.67 24.85 -19.30
N GLU A 84 -24.51 23.84 -19.13
CA GLU A 84 -24.55 23.02 -17.91
C GLU A 84 -23.65 21.79 -18.03
N LYS A 85 -23.01 21.45 -16.92
CA LYS A 85 -22.25 20.21 -16.75
C LYS A 85 -22.61 19.58 -15.42
N LYS A 86 -23.11 18.34 -15.50
CA LYS A 86 -23.30 17.47 -14.35
C LYS A 86 -22.33 16.30 -14.41
N ALA A 87 -21.75 15.94 -13.28
CA ALA A 87 -20.88 14.80 -13.15
C ALA A 87 -21.09 14.12 -11.79
N THR A 88 -20.92 12.82 -11.77
CA THR A 88 -20.97 12.04 -10.53
C THR A 88 -19.85 11.02 -10.58
N GLU A 89 -18.96 11.07 -9.61
CA GLU A 89 -17.85 10.14 -9.46
C GLU A 89 -18.02 9.41 -8.12
N THR A 90 -17.69 8.12 -8.10
CA THR A 90 -17.82 7.29 -6.90
C THR A 90 -16.50 6.65 -6.55
N PHE A 91 -16.23 6.47 -5.26
CA PHE A 91 -15.04 5.78 -4.78
C PHE A 91 -15.32 4.99 -3.50
N GLU A 92 -14.55 3.93 -3.30
CA GLU A 92 -14.71 3.03 -2.14
C GLU A 92 -13.87 3.49 -0.96
N VAL A 93 -14.47 3.57 0.22
CA VAL A 93 -13.80 3.87 1.48
C VAL A 93 -13.83 2.63 2.37
N ASN A 94 -12.66 2.18 2.80
CA ASN A 94 -12.46 1.03 3.66
C ASN A 94 -11.63 1.40 4.88
N SER A 95 -11.35 0.42 5.75
CA SER A 95 -10.68 0.66 7.03
C SER A 95 -9.25 1.21 6.89
N GLU A 96 -8.62 0.98 5.73
CA GLU A 96 -7.29 1.46 5.40
C GLU A 96 -7.26 2.94 4.96
N VAL A 97 -8.42 3.54 4.65
CA VAL A 97 -8.52 4.99 4.40
C VAL A 97 -8.38 5.73 5.73
N ILE A 98 -7.40 6.63 5.77
CA ILE A 98 -7.12 7.43 6.97
C ILE A 98 -7.57 8.87 6.86
N GLU A 99 -7.56 9.43 5.65
CA GLU A 99 -7.90 10.82 5.42
C GLU A 99 -8.49 11.01 4.02
N ILE A 100 -9.52 11.85 3.95
CA ILE A 100 -10.11 12.32 2.69
C ILE A 100 -10.01 13.83 2.67
N ARG A 101 -9.44 14.40 1.61
CA ARG A 101 -9.32 15.84 1.40
C ARG A 101 -10.07 16.29 0.16
N ALA A 102 -11.04 17.17 0.33
CA ALA A 102 -11.82 17.73 -0.76
C ALA A 102 -11.29 19.10 -1.18
N TYR A 103 -11.06 19.25 -2.48
CA TYR A 103 -10.58 20.47 -3.13
C TYR A 103 -11.57 20.90 -4.20
N ILE A 104 -11.91 22.19 -4.22
CA ILE A 104 -12.63 22.83 -5.30
C ILE A 104 -11.95 24.14 -5.66
N GLN A 105 -11.88 24.41 -6.95
CA GLN A 105 -11.45 25.67 -7.51
C GLN A 105 -12.34 26.00 -8.71
N ALA A 106 -12.72 27.26 -8.81
CA ALA A 106 -13.35 27.83 -9.99
C ALA A 106 -12.55 29.03 -10.49
N GLU A 107 -12.46 29.17 -11.81
CA GLU A 107 -11.93 30.33 -12.52
C GLU A 107 -13.03 30.83 -13.45
N MET A 108 -13.57 32.01 -13.14
CA MET A 108 -14.71 32.60 -13.82
C MET A 108 -14.22 33.84 -14.58
N ALA A 109 -14.08 33.70 -15.90
CA ALA A 109 -13.39 34.69 -16.73
C ALA A 109 -14.16 36.02 -16.83
N LEU A 110 -15.48 36.02 -16.64
CA LEU A 110 -16.31 37.22 -16.84
C LEU A 110 -16.51 38.08 -15.58
N ASP A 111 -15.95 37.71 -14.43
CA ASP A 111 -16.12 38.41 -13.14
C ASP A 111 -15.74 39.90 -13.19
N PHE A 112 -14.84 40.29 -14.10
CA PHE A 112 -14.33 41.65 -14.20
C PHE A 112 -15.10 42.55 -15.18
N ILE A 113 -16.02 42.01 -15.99
CA ILE A 113 -16.70 42.76 -17.05
C ILE A 113 -18.19 42.94 -16.77
N PHE A 114 -18.87 41.93 -16.22
CA PHE A 114 -20.31 41.94 -16.01
C PHE A 114 -20.71 41.31 -14.68
N ASP A 115 -21.72 41.87 -14.03
CA ASP A 115 -22.40 41.27 -12.89
C ASP A 115 -23.32 40.16 -13.42
N VAL A 116 -22.87 38.91 -13.31
CA VAL A 116 -23.59 37.73 -13.79
C VAL A 116 -24.39 37.16 -12.62
N PRO A 117 -25.71 36.94 -12.78
CA PRO A 117 -26.53 36.35 -11.72
C PRO A 117 -26.01 34.97 -11.27
N ASP A 118 -26.04 34.71 -9.95
CA ASP A 118 -25.58 33.46 -9.33
C ASP A 118 -26.30 32.20 -9.87
N ASP A 119 -27.54 32.33 -10.35
CA ASP A 119 -28.32 31.23 -10.93
C ASP A 119 -27.94 30.94 -12.40
N ALA A 120 -27.29 31.90 -13.06
CA ALA A 120 -26.82 31.76 -14.43
C ALA A 120 -25.43 31.13 -14.52
N ARG A 121 -24.62 31.21 -13.44
CA ARG A 121 -23.25 30.69 -13.40
C ARG A 121 -22.86 30.26 -11.99
N TYR A 122 -22.54 28.98 -11.85
CA TYR A 122 -22.17 28.39 -10.57
C TYR A 122 -21.41 27.07 -10.75
N VAL A 123 -20.66 26.68 -9.72
CA VAL A 123 -20.10 25.34 -9.56
C VAL A 123 -20.46 24.86 -8.17
N ASN A 124 -21.35 23.88 -8.11
CA ASN A 124 -21.75 23.21 -6.88
C ASN A 124 -21.07 21.84 -6.83
N ALA A 125 -20.37 21.57 -5.73
CA ALA A 125 -19.80 20.27 -5.45
C ALA A 125 -20.33 19.77 -4.10
N SER A 126 -20.79 18.53 -4.09
CA SER A 126 -21.30 17.83 -2.91
C SER A 126 -20.54 16.51 -2.76
N LEU A 127 -20.12 16.19 -1.55
CA LEU A 127 -19.58 14.89 -1.19
C LEU A 127 -20.55 14.20 -0.24
N ILE A 128 -21.03 13.04 -0.68
CA ILE A 128 -21.98 12.20 0.05
C ILE A 128 -21.23 10.97 0.54
N ASP A 129 -21.32 10.70 1.84
CA ASP A 129 -20.69 9.54 2.46
C ASP A 129 -21.47 8.24 2.20
N ALA A 130 -20.93 7.11 2.68
CA ALA A 130 -21.57 5.81 2.53
C ALA A 130 -22.89 5.65 3.31
N ASN A 131 -23.16 6.50 4.31
CA ASN A 131 -24.44 6.53 5.04
C ASN A 131 -25.52 7.32 4.29
N GLY A 132 -25.13 8.07 3.25
CA GLY A 132 -26.01 8.97 2.51
C GLY A 132 -26.03 10.40 3.07
N ASP A 133 -25.11 10.73 3.98
CA ASP A 133 -24.99 12.06 4.56
C ASP A 133 -24.12 12.96 3.67
N GLU A 134 -24.58 14.18 3.40
CA GLU A 134 -23.78 15.21 2.74
C GLU A 134 -22.78 15.80 3.73
N VAL A 135 -21.55 15.31 3.67
CA VAL A 135 -20.46 15.70 4.60
C VAL A 135 -19.72 16.96 4.15
N TRP A 136 -19.87 17.34 2.88
CA TRP A 136 -19.26 18.52 2.32
C TRP A 136 -20.12 19.07 1.19
N PHE A 137 -20.31 20.38 1.19
CA PHE A 137 -20.96 21.11 0.12
C PHE A 137 -20.27 22.45 -0.07
N GLU A 138 -19.90 22.76 -1.30
CA GLU A 138 -19.36 24.06 -1.69
C GLU A 138 -20.03 24.57 -2.95
N SER A 139 -20.30 25.87 -2.99
CA SER A 139 -20.93 26.57 -4.11
C SER A 139 -20.10 27.78 -4.46
N LEU A 140 -19.54 27.80 -5.67
CA LEU A 140 -18.73 28.90 -6.19
C LEU A 140 -19.42 29.57 -7.37
N THR A 141 -19.71 30.85 -7.25
CA THR A 141 -20.29 31.69 -8.33
C THR A 141 -19.27 32.64 -8.96
N GLU A 142 -18.10 32.77 -8.31
CA GLU A 142 -16.99 33.64 -8.69
C GLU A 142 -15.66 32.86 -8.70
N THR A 143 -14.60 33.51 -9.17
CA THR A 143 -13.23 33.00 -9.12
C THR A 143 -12.76 32.85 -7.68
N ALA A 144 -12.74 31.61 -7.19
CA ALA A 144 -12.40 31.32 -5.80
C ALA A 144 -11.65 29.99 -5.65
N ARG A 145 -10.86 29.95 -4.58
CA ARG A 145 -10.12 28.77 -4.12
C ARG A 145 -10.34 28.67 -2.61
N PRO A 146 -11.49 28.13 -2.17
CA PRO A 146 -11.79 27.99 -0.75
C PRO A 146 -10.78 27.07 -0.05
N LEU A 147 -10.85 27.05 1.28
CA LEU A 147 -10.02 26.20 2.12
C LEU A 147 -10.33 24.72 1.88
N ILE A 148 -9.31 23.88 2.00
CA ILE A 148 -9.43 22.43 1.80
C ILE A 148 -10.21 21.82 2.98
N ALA A 149 -11.29 21.10 2.68
CA ALA A 149 -12.00 20.32 3.68
C ALA A 149 -11.28 18.98 3.91
N THR A 150 -11.02 18.63 5.16
CA THR A 150 -10.29 17.42 5.56
C THR A 150 -11.13 16.58 6.50
N PHE A 151 -11.29 15.30 6.17
CA PHE A 151 -12.07 14.32 6.93
C PHE A 151 -11.13 13.22 7.41
N GLN A 152 -11.16 12.93 8.71
CA GLN A 152 -10.34 11.92 9.36
C GLN A 152 -11.23 10.91 10.11
N GLN A 153 -10.65 9.77 10.50
CA GLN A 153 -11.39 8.69 11.15
C GLN A 153 -12.17 9.13 12.41
N PRO A 154 -13.37 8.55 12.66
CA PRO A 154 -14.00 7.46 11.91
C PRO A 154 -14.67 7.94 10.62
N LEU A 155 -14.32 7.31 9.49
CA LEU A 155 -14.95 7.52 8.19
C LEU A 155 -16.02 6.45 7.96
N ALA A 156 -17.12 6.81 7.30
CA ALA A 156 -18.14 5.84 6.90
C ALA A 156 -17.54 4.86 5.87
N GLU A 157 -17.50 3.56 6.18
CA GLU A 157 -17.05 2.54 5.23
C GLU A 157 -18.12 2.27 4.17
N GLY A 158 -17.70 2.15 2.92
CA GLY A 158 -18.56 1.90 1.76
C GLY A 158 -18.34 2.88 0.62
N THR A 159 -19.30 2.97 -0.29
CA THR A 159 -19.21 3.80 -1.49
C THR A 159 -19.55 5.26 -1.18
N TRP A 160 -18.60 6.16 -1.44
CA TRP A 160 -18.79 7.59 -1.38
C TRP A 160 -19.07 8.15 -2.77
N SER A 161 -19.82 9.25 -2.84
CA SER A 161 -20.23 9.88 -4.10
C SER A 161 -19.88 11.36 -4.12
N LEU A 162 -19.09 11.76 -5.11
CA LEU A 162 -18.85 13.16 -5.47
C LEU A 162 -19.86 13.57 -6.54
N VAL A 163 -20.75 14.50 -6.21
CA VAL A 163 -21.77 15.03 -7.12
C VAL A 163 -21.42 16.46 -7.48
N ILE A 164 -21.37 16.75 -8.78
CA ILE A 164 -21.04 18.07 -9.30
C ILE A 164 -22.19 18.53 -10.19
N ASP A 165 -22.71 19.72 -9.90
CA ASP A 165 -23.68 20.44 -10.72
C ASP A 165 -23.11 21.82 -11.01
N SER A 166 -22.90 22.14 -12.28
CA SER A 166 -22.21 23.35 -12.67
C SER A 166 -22.80 23.94 -13.94
N ARG A 167 -22.69 25.26 -14.06
CA ARG A 167 -23.12 26.03 -15.20
C ARG A 167 -22.14 27.17 -15.42
N GLY A 168 -21.67 27.35 -16.65
CA GLY A 168 -20.70 28.39 -16.97
C GLY A 168 -20.72 28.80 -18.43
N TYR A 169 -19.94 29.84 -18.73
CA TYR A 169 -19.80 30.42 -20.06
C TYR A 169 -18.42 30.10 -20.63
N GLY A 170 -18.34 30.06 -21.96
CA GLY A 170 -17.05 30.03 -22.62
C GLY A 170 -17.18 30.22 -24.10
N GLU A 171 -16.28 31.02 -24.66
CA GLU A 171 -16.24 31.31 -26.08
C GLU A 171 -15.20 30.42 -26.76
N ASP A 172 -15.58 29.75 -27.85
CA ASP A 172 -14.69 28.85 -28.61
C ASP A 172 -13.91 29.56 -29.73
N THR A 173 -14.45 30.66 -30.26
CA THR A 173 -13.97 31.24 -31.54
C THR A 173 -12.58 31.87 -31.42
N ALA A 174 -12.31 32.59 -30.33
CA ALA A 174 -11.00 33.17 -30.06
C ALA A 174 -10.45 32.88 -28.65
N GLY A 175 -11.21 32.16 -27.81
CA GLY A 175 -10.78 31.68 -26.49
C GLY A 175 -10.48 32.80 -25.49
N PHE A 176 -11.08 33.99 -25.65
CA PHE A 176 -10.76 35.14 -24.82
C PHE A 176 -11.33 35.05 -23.40
N TYR A 177 -12.46 34.34 -23.23
CA TYR A 177 -13.09 34.12 -21.94
C TYR A 177 -13.68 32.70 -21.88
N GLN A 178 -13.22 31.92 -20.91
CA GLN A 178 -13.71 30.58 -20.62
C GLN A 178 -13.75 30.39 -19.12
N ASP A 179 -14.92 30.06 -18.59
CA ASP A 179 -15.06 29.61 -17.23
C ASP A 179 -14.52 28.18 -17.13
N SER A 180 -13.86 27.87 -16.02
CA SER A 180 -13.36 26.54 -15.76
C SER A 180 -13.42 26.20 -14.28
N PHE A 181 -13.48 24.92 -13.98
CA PHE A 181 -13.42 24.45 -12.61
C PHE A 181 -12.65 23.14 -12.50
N GLN A 182 -12.19 22.89 -11.29
CA GLN A 182 -11.56 21.65 -10.89
C GLN A 182 -12.05 21.26 -9.49
N VAL A 183 -12.62 20.07 -9.39
CA VAL A 183 -12.97 19.44 -8.12
C VAL A 183 -12.16 18.16 -7.99
N VAL A 184 -11.42 18.01 -6.89
CA VAL A 184 -10.54 16.86 -6.63
C VAL A 184 -10.71 16.38 -5.20
N ILE A 185 -10.97 15.10 -5.05
CA ILE A 185 -10.94 14.38 -3.79
C ILE A 185 -9.65 13.58 -3.74
N ASN A 186 -8.80 13.85 -2.76
CA ASN A 186 -7.63 13.06 -2.45
C ASN A 186 -7.97 12.08 -1.33
N ILE A 187 -7.71 10.80 -1.54
CA ILE A 187 -8.01 9.71 -0.61
C ILE A 187 -6.67 9.15 -0.17
N GLU A 188 -6.32 9.31 1.10
CA GLU A 188 -5.10 8.74 1.67
C GLU A 188 -5.39 7.37 2.28
N ARG A 189 -4.66 6.37 1.80
CA ARG A 189 -4.73 4.98 2.27
C ARG A 189 -3.42 4.55 2.87
N GLN A 190 -3.48 3.79 3.96
CA GLN A 190 -2.33 3.09 4.51
C GLN A 190 -2.20 1.72 3.86
N CYS A 191 -0.97 1.35 3.48
CA CYS A 191 -0.67 0.03 2.97
C CYS A 191 0.69 -0.47 3.44
N TRP A 192 0.87 -1.79 3.40
CA TRP A 192 2.11 -2.44 3.74
C TRP A 192 2.92 -2.73 2.48
N ILE A 193 4.20 -2.41 2.51
CA ILE A 193 5.18 -2.80 1.49
C ILE A 193 6.11 -3.83 2.11
N TYR A 194 6.09 -5.04 1.54
CA TYR A 194 6.98 -6.12 1.93
C TYR A 194 8.31 -6.01 1.16
N PRO A 195 9.47 -6.33 1.77
CA PRO A 195 10.78 -6.10 1.12
C PRO A 195 11.00 -6.85 -0.19
N THR A 196 10.25 -7.92 -0.42
CA THR A 196 10.33 -8.77 -1.61
C THR A 196 9.31 -8.38 -2.69
N GLU A 197 8.46 -7.40 -2.42
CA GLU A 197 7.35 -6.98 -3.27
C GLU A 197 7.37 -5.45 -3.43
N ASP A 198 7.43 -4.98 -4.67
CA ASP A 198 7.39 -3.53 -4.94
C ASP A 198 5.94 -2.98 -4.97
N GLN A 199 4.93 -3.83 -4.73
CA GLN A 199 3.52 -3.45 -4.72
C GLN A 199 2.98 -3.32 -3.28
N CYS A 200 2.05 -2.39 -3.09
CA CYS A 200 1.35 -2.25 -1.82
C CYS A 200 0.35 -3.38 -1.63
N SER A 201 0.40 -3.99 -0.44
CA SER A 201 -0.58 -4.93 0.05
C SER A 201 -1.48 -4.25 1.08
N TYR A 202 -2.77 -4.57 1.01
CA TYR A 202 -3.77 -4.20 2.00
C TYR A 202 -4.07 -5.46 2.84
N ASP A 203 -4.27 -5.29 4.14
CA ASP A 203 -4.63 -6.38 5.06
C ASP A 203 -6.14 -6.66 5.03
#